data_AF-A0A914L8H1-F1
#
_entry.id   AF-A0A914L8H1-F1
#
_cell.length_a   1.000
_cell.length_b   1.000
_cell.length_c   1.000
_cell.angle_alpha   90.00
_cell.angle_beta   90.00
_cell.angle_gamma   90.00
#
_symmetry.space_group_name_H-M   'P 1'
#
loop_
_entity.id
_entity.type
_entity.pdbx_description
1 polymer ?
#
loop_
_entity_poly.entity_id
_entity_poly.type
_entity_poly.pdbx_seq_one_letter_code
_entity_poly.pdbx_strand_id
1 'polypeptide(L)'
;MGEDNKGEDKKGCRMSLFLESFKSRIDVQVGILKWLDYEDLMSLKLTNRHFYSLINQHKRELPRKEFYRLRLVVAKKIVRKSDSSKKITFKPDIANSDLFSNDQLMEKWRAAICKSTPLYLNEGDNIGNVMIKLDMKASWFNNENYRFLKLPNIPKSCEEMAIIRFWLKQLFDCAFQLSYFENIIFNPEMINLLFDNDQTISKQFNVERLHLLWASNNTIENFLNSGLVHFTLYQQFRIFRNGEFSEQQFDILFNIITNRPNRLLYVEFEYCIFPIHFNRVIEHLTTSTDLSKVVPEITLIFRADLKEFKVPQGAEKVEISGRSTKFILVNKKHNPAVKFSFDVSESRSYGSSGLYVKIKRMKE
;
A
#
# COMPACT_ATOMS: atom_id res chain seq x y z
N MET A 1 -9.80 43.92 -23.37
CA MET A 1 -10.13 42.60 -23.94
C MET A 1 -8.87 42.06 -24.58
N GLY A 2 -8.27 41.02 -24.00
CA GLY A 2 -7.04 40.40 -24.49
C GLY A 2 -6.10 40.00 -23.35
N GLU A 3 -6.47 38.98 -22.58
CA GLU A 3 -5.56 38.33 -21.63
C GLU A 3 -5.32 36.88 -22.05
N ASP A 4 -4.07 36.66 -22.48
CA ASP A 4 -3.17 35.54 -22.22
C ASP A 4 -3.72 34.11 -22.09
N ASN A 5 -3.61 33.38 -23.20
CA ASN A 5 -3.74 31.93 -23.33
C ASN A 5 -2.35 31.23 -23.22
N LYS A 6 -1.61 31.44 -22.12
CA LYS A 6 -0.22 30.92 -21.95
C LYS A 6 -0.11 29.58 -21.19
N GLY A 7 -1.22 28.87 -21.00
CA GLY A 7 -1.27 27.62 -20.24
C GLY A 7 -0.95 26.33 -21.02
N GLU A 8 -1.11 26.30 -22.34
CA GLU A 8 -1.07 25.05 -23.11
C GLU A 8 0.34 24.62 -23.56
N ASP A 9 1.28 25.55 -23.68
CA ASP A 9 2.60 25.26 -24.28
C ASP A 9 3.55 24.43 -23.40
N LYS A 10 3.30 24.36 -22.08
CA LYS A 10 4.14 23.58 -21.15
C LYS A 10 3.87 22.08 -21.19
N LYS A 11 2.72 21.63 -21.70
CA LYS A 11 2.42 20.18 -21.83
C LYS A 11 3.11 19.56 -23.06
N GLY A 12 3.19 20.29 -24.17
CA GLY A 12 3.82 19.80 -25.40
C GLY A 12 5.32 19.50 -25.24
N CYS A 13 6.05 20.37 -24.55
CA CYS A 13 7.51 20.26 -24.37
C CYS A 13 7.92 19.10 -23.43
N ARG A 14 7.05 18.69 -22.50
CA ARG A 14 7.29 17.48 -21.68
C ARG A 14 7.11 16.19 -22.47
N MET A 15 6.20 16.17 -23.43
CA MET A 15 5.91 14.97 -24.23
C MET A 15 7.05 14.65 -25.22
N SER A 16 7.73 15.65 -25.78
CA SER A 16 8.84 15.44 -26.72
C SER A 16 10.07 14.81 -26.06
N LEU A 17 10.50 15.34 -24.91
CA LEU A 17 11.58 14.78 -24.10
C LEU A 17 11.24 13.38 -23.57
N PHE A 18 9.96 13.15 -23.25
CA PHE A 18 9.46 11.83 -22.88
C PHE A 18 9.61 10.84 -24.06
N LEU A 19 9.21 11.22 -25.27
CA LEU A 19 9.31 10.38 -26.47
C LEU A 19 10.76 10.03 -26.87
N GLU A 20 11.72 10.94 -26.66
CA GLU A 20 13.14 10.65 -26.93
C GLU A 20 13.71 9.55 -26.04
N SER A 21 13.21 9.43 -24.81
CA SER A 21 13.61 8.35 -23.88
C SER A 21 13.16 6.95 -24.34
N PHE A 22 12.22 6.85 -25.30
CA PHE A 22 11.72 5.58 -25.86
C PHE A 22 12.50 5.05 -27.07
N LYS A 23 13.69 5.60 -27.34
CA LYS A 23 14.71 4.89 -28.15
C LYS A 23 15.49 3.85 -27.32
N SER A 24 15.21 3.74 -26.03
CA SER A 24 15.84 2.79 -25.09
C SER A 24 15.33 1.35 -25.27
N ARG A 25 15.92 0.40 -24.54
CA ARG A 25 15.48 -1.01 -24.54
C ARG A 25 14.05 -1.16 -24.03
N ILE A 26 13.33 -2.18 -24.52
CA ILE A 26 11.91 -2.46 -24.17
C ILE A 26 11.68 -2.54 -22.65
N ASP A 27 12.60 -3.14 -21.88
CA ASP A 27 12.51 -3.25 -20.43
C ASP A 27 12.51 -1.88 -19.73
N VAL A 28 13.32 -0.94 -20.23
CA VAL A 28 13.36 0.45 -19.74
C VAL A 28 12.07 1.17 -20.10
N GLN A 29 11.58 0.98 -21.33
CA GLN A 29 10.32 1.56 -21.80
C GLN A 29 9.13 1.11 -20.95
N VAL A 30 8.99 -0.21 -20.69
CA VAL A 30 7.95 -0.77 -19.82
C VAL A 30 8.14 -0.28 -18.38
N GLY A 31 9.40 -0.17 -17.93
CA GLY A 31 9.75 0.45 -16.66
C GLY A 31 9.17 1.85 -16.53
N ILE A 32 9.34 2.72 -17.53
CA ILE A 32 8.80 4.08 -17.59
C ILE A 32 7.26 4.05 -17.60
N LEU A 33 6.65 3.19 -18.42
CA LEU A 33 5.19 3.07 -18.52
C LEU A 33 4.54 2.68 -17.17
N LYS A 34 5.24 1.95 -16.29
CA LYS A 34 4.76 1.62 -14.94
C LYS A 34 4.62 2.84 -14.00
N TRP A 35 5.25 3.96 -14.34
CA TRP A 35 5.13 5.23 -13.58
C TRP A 35 4.02 6.14 -14.07
N LEU A 36 3.46 5.84 -15.24
CA LEU A 36 2.35 6.60 -15.79
C LEU A 36 1.04 6.15 -15.15
N ASP A 37 0.16 7.12 -15.00
CA ASP A 37 -1.20 6.83 -14.58
C ASP A 37 -2.01 6.22 -15.75
N TYR A 38 -3.18 5.66 -15.47
CA TYR A 38 -3.99 4.97 -16.46
C TYR A 38 -4.44 5.90 -17.60
N GLU A 39 -4.74 7.16 -17.30
CA GLU A 39 -5.16 8.12 -18.32
C GLU A 39 -3.97 8.49 -19.22
N ASP A 40 -2.78 8.65 -18.63
CA ASP A 40 -1.53 8.86 -19.37
C ASP A 40 -1.18 7.64 -20.23
N LEU A 41 -1.33 6.42 -19.68
CA LEU A 41 -1.14 5.16 -20.41
C LEU A 41 -2.11 5.04 -21.59
N MET A 42 -3.40 5.32 -21.38
CA MET A 42 -4.39 5.27 -22.45
C MET A 42 -4.17 6.38 -23.49
N SER A 43 -3.75 7.56 -23.06
CA SER A 43 -3.37 8.67 -23.96
C SER A 43 -2.17 8.27 -24.82
N LEU A 44 -1.13 7.66 -24.26
CA LEU A 44 0.00 7.13 -25.03
C LEU A 44 -0.42 6.01 -25.98
N LYS A 45 -1.28 5.11 -25.50
CA LYS A 45 -1.83 4.01 -26.30
C LYS A 45 -2.57 4.52 -27.54
N LEU A 46 -3.29 5.64 -27.43
CA LEU A 46 -4.06 6.23 -28.53
C LEU A 46 -3.21 7.09 -29.47
N THR A 47 -2.12 7.67 -28.98
CA THR A 47 -1.29 8.61 -29.75
C THR A 47 -0.23 7.94 -30.61
N ASN A 48 0.22 6.72 -30.28
CA ASN A 48 1.30 6.05 -31.02
C ASN A 48 1.08 4.53 -31.15
N ARG A 49 1.18 3.99 -32.37
CA ARG A 49 1.06 2.53 -32.64
C ARG A 49 2.13 1.70 -31.92
N HIS A 50 3.33 2.24 -31.72
CA HIS A 50 4.38 1.59 -30.92
C HIS A 50 3.93 1.40 -29.48
N PHE A 51 3.43 2.47 -28.83
CA PHE A 51 2.88 2.37 -27.46
C PHE A 51 1.64 1.51 -27.39
N TYR A 52 0.78 1.57 -28.41
CA TYR A 52 -0.33 0.64 -28.52
C TYR A 52 0.13 -0.82 -28.44
N SER A 53 1.12 -1.19 -29.27
CA SER A 53 1.68 -2.53 -29.29
C SER A 53 2.37 -2.88 -27.97
N LEU A 54 3.22 -1.99 -27.47
CA LEU A 54 4.00 -2.18 -26.24
C LEU A 54 3.09 -2.34 -25.02
N ILE A 55 2.12 -1.45 -24.84
CA ILE A 55 1.16 -1.51 -23.72
C ILE A 55 0.31 -2.78 -23.83
N ASN A 56 -0.11 -3.19 -25.03
CA ASN A 56 -0.87 -4.43 -25.20
C ASN A 56 -0.04 -5.69 -24.96
N GLN A 57 1.22 -5.69 -25.38
CA GLN A 57 2.18 -6.77 -25.16
C GLN A 57 2.48 -6.92 -23.66
N HIS A 58 2.58 -5.81 -22.93
CA HIS A 58 2.85 -5.76 -21.50
C HIS A 58 1.59 -5.47 -20.66
N LYS A 59 0.39 -5.77 -21.16
CA LYS A 59 -0.90 -5.48 -20.49
C LYS A 59 -1.14 -6.18 -19.15
N ARG A 60 -0.25 -7.11 -18.79
CA ARG A 60 -0.24 -7.83 -17.50
C ARG A 60 0.69 -7.16 -16.49
N GLU A 61 1.56 -6.28 -16.96
CA GLU A 61 2.53 -5.52 -16.15
C GLU A 61 2.10 -4.07 -15.92
N LEU A 62 1.11 -3.59 -16.69
CA LEU A 62 0.58 -2.23 -16.64
C LEU A 62 -0.86 -2.24 -16.11
N PRO A 63 -1.24 -1.27 -15.26
CA PRO A 63 -2.57 -1.22 -14.69
C PRO A 63 -3.62 -0.97 -15.78
N ARG A 64 -4.69 -1.77 -15.75
CA ARG A 64 -5.83 -1.70 -16.69
C ARG A 64 -6.92 -0.75 -16.24
N LYS A 65 -6.88 -0.32 -14.98
CA LYS A 65 -7.83 0.62 -14.42
C LYS A 65 -7.27 1.25 -13.17
N GLU A 66 -7.57 2.53 -13.00
CA GLU A 66 -7.28 3.24 -11.77
C GLU A 66 -8.51 3.43 -10.91
N PHE A 67 -8.30 3.22 -9.62
CA PHE A 67 -9.22 3.62 -8.58
C PHE A 67 -8.50 4.57 -7.65
N TYR A 68 -9.25 5.51 -7.09
CA TYR A 68 -8.70 6.30 -6.00
C TYR A 68 -8.39 5.39 -4.81
N ARG A 69 -9.37 4.59 -4.41
CA ARG A 69 -9.30 3.91 -3.12
C ARG A 69 -9.89 2.51 -3.13
N LEU A 70 -9.15 1.58 -2.53
CA LEU A 70 -9.58 0.22 -2.21
C LEU A 70 -9.84 0.12 -0.71
N ARG A 71 -11.01 -0.40 -0.32
CA ARG A 71 -11.37 -0.66 1.09
C ARG A 71 -12.09 -1.98 1.25
N LEU A 72 -11.90 -2.61 2.41
CA LEU A 72 -12.79 -3.66 2.92
C LEU A 72 -13.73 -3.05 3.96
N VAL A 73 -15.03 -3.30 3.79
CA VAL A 73 -16.07 -2.68 4.61
C VAL A 73 -17.14 -3.69 4.98
N VAL A 74 -17.68 -3.60 6.21
CA VAL A 74 -18.81 -4.43 6.66
C VAL A 74 -20.13 -3.80 6.22
N ALA A 75 -21.01 -4.56 5.58
CA ALA A 75 -22.26 -4.09 4.99
C ALA A 75 -23.18 -3.34 5.97
N LYS A 76 -23.21 -3.74 7.25
CA LYS A 76 -24.01 -3.08 8.30
C LYS A 76 -23.66 -1.58 8.44
N LYS A 77 -22.41 -1.19 8.20
CA LYS A 77 -21.98 0.22 8.22
C LYS A 77 -22.51 1.03 7.02
N ILE A 78 -22.95 0.37 5.94
CA ILE A 78 -23.33 1.02 4.66
C ILE A 78 -24.83 1.30 4.57
N VAL A 79 -25.68 0.39 5.06
CA VAL A 79 -27.16 0.46 4.94
C VAL A 79 -27.75 1.75 5.53
N ARG A 80 -27.02 2.45 6.40
CA ARG A 80 -27.49 3.67 7.06
C ARG A 80 -27.40 4.96 6.21
N LYS A 81 -26.81 4.96 5.00
CA LYS A 81 -26.50 6.25 4.32
C LYS A 81 -26.83 6.45 2.83
N SER A 82 -27.20 5.46 2.00
CA SER A 82 -27.64 5.77 0.61
C SER A 82 -28.14 4.55 -0.17
N ASP A 83 -29.37 4.61 -0.70
CA ASP A 83 -29.93 3.67 -1.69
C ASP A 83 -29.35 3.85 -3.11
N SER A 84 -28.55 4.89 -3.36
CA SER A 84 -28.00 5.19 -4.70
C SER A 84 -26.77 4.35 -5.10
N SER A 85 -26.31 3.42 -4.26
CA SER A 85 -25.10 2.65 -4.57
C SER A 85 -25.31 1.62 -5.68
N LYS A 86 -24.55 1.75 -6.78
CA LYS A 86 -24.50 0.73 -7.84
C LYS A 86 -23.69 -0.49 -7.36
N LYS A 87 -24.39 -1.56 -6.98
CA LYS A 87 -23.77 -2.86 -6.72
C LYS A 87 -23.23 -3.43 -8.04
N ILE A 88 -21.99 -3.91 -8.03
CA ILE A 88 -21.48 -4.70 -9.14
C ILE A 88 -22.02 -6.12 -8.95
N THR A 89 -23.12 -6.43 -9.62
CA THR A 89 -23.57 -7.81 -9.83
C THR A 89 -23.10 -8.25 -11.21
N PHE A 90 -21.84 -8.65 -11.30
CA PHE A 90 -21.35 -9.33 -12.50
C PHE A 90 -21.31 -10.82 -12.20
N LYS A 91 -22.05 -11.59 -12.99
CA LYS A 91 -21.80 -13.02 -13.14
C LYS A 91 -20.76 -13.12 -14.25
N PRO A 92 -19.48 -13.44 -13.95
CA PRO A 92 -18.54 -13.72 -15.02
C PRO A 92 -19.13 -14.79 -15.93
N ASP A 93 -18.84 -14.75 -17.22
CA ASP A 93 -19.18 -15.87 -18.11
C ASP A 93 -18.19 -17.01 -17.82
N ILE A 94 -18.53 -17.79 -16.80
CA ILE A 94 -17.70 -18.87 -16.26
C ILE A 94 -17.52 -19.98 -17.31
N ALA A 95 -18.50 -20.14 -18.21
CA ALA A 95 -18.56 -21.22 -19.20
C ALA A 95 -17.43 -21.17 -20.24
N ASN A 96 -16.84 -19.99 -20.48
CA ASN A 96 -15.79 -19.78 -21.48
C ASN A 96 -14.40 -19.53 -20.89
N SER A 97 -14.20 -19.80 -19.60
CA SER A 97 -12.99 -19.37 -18.89
C SER A 97 -12.03 -20.53 -18.61
N ASP A 98 -10.74 -20.32 -18.91
CA ASP A 98 -9.60 -21.17 -18.50
C ASP A 98 -9.42 -21.25 -16.95
N LEU A 99 -10.45 -20.91 -16.17
CA LEU A 99 -10.39 -20.84 -14.71
C LEU A 99 -10.37 -22.23 -14.05
N PHE A 100 -10.81 -23.28 -14.74
CA PHE A 100 -10.94 -24.65 -14.19
C PHE A 100 -9.94 -25.66 -14.71
N SER A 101 -8.95 -25.26 -15.50
CA SER A 101 -8.14 -26.20 -16.30
C SER A 101 -7.10 -27.03 -15.52
N ASN A 102 -7.19 -27.13 -14.19
CA ASN A 102 -6.22 -27.85 -13.36
C ASN A 102 -6.90 -28.64 -12.23
N ASP A 103 -6.95 -29.96 -12.38
CA ASP A 103 -7.53 -30.88 -11.39
C ASP A 103 -6.86 -30.77 -10.01
N GLN A 104 -5.53 -30.60 -9.96
CA GLN A 104 -4.81 -30.44 -8.69
C GLN A 104 -5.23 -29.17 -7.94
N LEU A 105 -5.48 -28.08 -8.68
CA LEU A 105 -5.96 -26.84 -8.09
C LEU A 105 -7.39 -27.00 -7.55
N MET A 106 -8.24 -27.71 -8.30
CA MET A 106 -9.61 -28.02 -7.88
C MET A 106 -9.65 -28.88 -6.62
N GLU A 107 -8.75 -29.85 -6.47
CA GLU A 107 -8.61 -30.62 -5.23
C GLU A 107 -8.22 -29.75 -4.04
N LYS A 108 -7.25 -28.84 -4.21
CA LYS A 108 -6.89 -27.85 -3.17
C LYS A 108 -8.07 -26.96 -2.80
N TRP A 109 -8.86 -26.54 -3.77
CA TRP A 109 -10.07 -25.74 -3.53
C TRP A 109 -11.12 -26.52 -2.75
N ARG A 110 -11.39 -27.77 -3.11
CA ARG A 110 -12.30 -28.65 -2.35
C ARG A 110 -11.83 -28.81 -0.91
N ALA A 111 -10.53 -29.04 -0.69
CA ALA A 111 -9.97 -29.16 0.64
C ALA A 111 -10.14 -27.87 1.47
N ALA A 112 -9.92 -26.70 0.88
CA ALA A 112 -10.13 -25.41 1.57
C ALA A 112 -11.60 -25.11 1.86
N ILE A 113 -12.52 -25.48 0.96
CA ILE A 113 -13.96 -25.39 1.18
C ILE A 113 -14.36 -26.28 2.36
N CYS A 114 -13.87 -27.53 2.42
CA CYS A 114 -14.12 -28.42 3.57
C CYS A 114 -13.59 -27.84 4.89
N LYS A 115 -12.44 -27.14 4.85
CA LYS A 115 -11.88 -26.43 6.01
C LYS A 115 -12.58 -25.10 6.33
N SER A 116 -13.51 -24.66 5.48
CA SER A 116 -14.16 -23.35 5.56
C SER A 116 -13.16 -22.19 5.60
N THR A 117 -12.05 -22.29 4.86
CA THR A 117 -11.02 -21.23 4.82
C THR A 117 -11.67 -19.91 4.34
N PRO A 118 -11.57 -18.81 5.09
CA PRO A 118 -12.22 -17.56 4.72
C PRO A 118 -11.39 -16.74 3.72
N LEU A 119 -12.05 -15.94 2.89
CA LEU A 119 -11.43 -14.94 2.00
C LEU A 119 -10.92 -13.72 2.75
N TYR A 120 -11.61 -13.32 3.82
CA TYR A 120 -11.24 -12.18 4.64
C TYR A 120 -10.92 -12.62 6.07
N LEU A 121 -9.85 -12.07 6.63
CA LEU A 121 -9.57 -12.14 8.07
C LEU A 121 -10.13 -10.88 8.71
N ASN A 122 -10.92 -11.04 9.77
CA ASN A 122 -11.57 -9.95 10.50
C ASN A 122 -11.61 -10.29 11.99
N GLU A 123 -11.36 -9.29 12.83
CA GLU A 123 -11.35 -9.44 14.30
C GLU A 123 -12.73 -9.22 14.93
N GLY A 124 -13.71 -8.69 14.18
CA GLY A 124 -15.06 -8.48 14.68
C GLY A 124 -16.05 -9.60 14.31
N ASP A 125 -17.12 -9.73 15.10
CA ASP A 125 -18.16 -10.78 14.99
C ASP A 125 -18.94 -10.81 13.67
N ASN A 126 -18.73 -9.85 12.77
CA ASN A 126 -19.54 -9.66 11.56
C ASN A 126 -18.80 -10.03 10.26
N ILE A 127 -18.13 -11.18 10.24
CA ILE A 127 -17.32 -11.63 9.10
C ILE A 127 -18.16 -11.92 7.84
N GLY A 128 -19.42 -12.35 7.99
CA GLY A 128 -20.27 -12.77 6.86
C GLY A 128 -20.70 -11.66 5.88
N ASN A 129 -20.39 -10.39 6.17
CA ASN A 129 -20.88 -9.24 5.40
C ASN A 129 -19.77 -8.28 4.96
N VAL A 130 -18.57 -8.78 4.71
CA VAL A 130 -17.48 -7.97 4.14
C VAL A 130 -17.73 -7.74 2.64
N MET A 131 -17.50 -6.52 2.18
CA MET A 131 -17.54 -6.13 0.78
C MET A 131 -16.29 -5.33 0.43
N ILE A 132 -15.87 -5.44 -0.82
CA ILE A 132 -14.81 -4.61 -1.39
C ILE A 132 -15.47 -3.33 -1.92
N LYS A 133 -15.02 -2.18 -1.42
CA LYS A 133 -15.43 -0.85 -1.88
C LYS A 133 -14.33 -0.25 -2.73
N LEU A 134 -14.68 0.17 -3.94
CA LEU A 134 -13.80 0.80 -4.91
C LEU A 134 -14.29 2.22 -5.16
N ASP A 135 -13.50 3.22 -4.76
CA ASP A 135 -13.81 4.64 -5.02
C ASP A 135 -13.13 5.08 -6.31
N MET A 136 -13.86 5.76 -7.20
CA MET A 136 -13.32 6.26 -8.47
C MET A 136 -12.54 7.58 -8.27
N LYS A 137 -11.56 7.88 -9.13
CA LYS A 137 -10.72 9.10 -9.02
C LYS A 137 -11.54 10.40 -9.02
N ALA A 138 -12.60 10.46 -9.83
CA ALA A 138 -13.50 11.62 -9.92
C ALA A 138 -14.42 11.84 -8.69
N SER A 139 -14.39 10.96 -7.67
CA SER A 139 -15.39 10.93 -6.60
C SER A 139 -15.01 11.62 -5.30
N TRP A 140 -13.88 12.33 -5.21
CA TRP A 140 -13.44 12.88 -3.91
C TRP A 140 -14.42 13.90 -3.35
N PHE A 141 -15.13 14.62 -4.22
CA PHE A 141 -16.11 15.65 -3.82
C PHE A 141 -17.54 15.12 -3.76
N ASN A 142 -17.86 14.08 -4.54
CA ASN A 142 -19.21 13.52 -4.62
C ASN A 142 -19.21 12.09 -4.07
N ASN A 143 -19.83 11.92 -2.89
CA ASN A 143 -19.93 10.67 -2.13
C ASN A 143 -20.63 9.50 -2.86
N GLU A 144 -21.02 9.65 -4.14
CA GLU A 144 -21.86 8.70 -4.86
C GLU A 144 -21.10 7.82 -5.86
N ASN A 145 -19.85 8.16 -6.19
CA ASN A 145 -19.11 7.48 -7.26
C ASN A 145 -18.18 6.37 -6.74
N TYR A 146 -18.78 5.42 -6.04
CA TYR A 146 -18.10 4.18 -5.66
C TYR A 146 -18.82 2.95 -6.20
N ARG A 147 -18.12 1.82 -6.15
CA ARG A 147 -18.65 0.50 -6.51
C ARG A 147 -18.43 -0.47 -5.37
N PHE A 148 -19.42 -1.32 -5.14
CA PHE A 148 -19.29 -2.44 -4.21
C PHE A 148 -19.19 -3.74 -4.98
N LEU A 149 -18.19 -4.54 -4.61
CA LEU A 149 -18.04 -5.92 -5.01
C LEU A 149 -18.23 -6.80 -3.78
N LYS A 150 -19.28 -7.64 -3.80
CA LYS A 150 -19.56 -8.61 -2.76
C LYS A 150 -19.07 -9.98 -3.24
N LEU A 151 -18.10 -10.54 -2.52
CA LEU A 151 -17.61 -11.90 -2.74
C LEU A 151 -18.00 -12.78 -1.55
N PRO A 152 -18.22 -14.09 -1.76
CA PRO A 152 -18.46 -15.02 -0.65
C PRO A 152 -17.21 -15.04 0.25
N ASN A 153 -17.41 -14.84 1.55
CA ASN A 153 -16.29 -14.92 2.50
C ASN A 153 -15.88 -16.37 2.75
N ILE A 154 -16.86 -17.25 2.98
CA ILE A 154 -16.62 -18.69 3.11
C ILE A 154 -17.20 -19.34 1.86
N PRO A 155 -16.36 -19.64 0.85
CA PRO A 155 -16.83 -20.24 -0.39
C PRO A 155 -17.38 -21.64 -0.12
N LYS A 156 -18.51 -21.97 -0.73
CA LYS A 156 -19.24 -23.24 -0.57
C LYS A 156 -19.08 -24.18 -1.76
N SER A 157 -18.56 -23.67 -2.88
CA SER A 157 -18.37 -24.43 -4.10
C SER A 157 -17.11 -23.98 -4.84
N CYS A 158 -16.60 -24.82 -5.75
CA CYS A 158 -15.49 -24.44 -6.63
C CYS A 158 -15.88 -23.33 -7.61
N GLU A 159 -17.17 -23.20 -7.94
CA GLU A 159 -17.67 -22.08 -8.74
C GLU A 159 -17.49 -20.75 -7.99
N GLU A 160 -17.84 -20.70 -6.70
CA GLU A 160 -17.59 -19.52 -5.86
C GLU A 160 -16.09 -19.20 -5.75
N MET A 161 -15.23 -20.22 -5.64
CA MET A 161 -13.77 -20.06 -5.69
C MET A 161 -13.29 -19.45 -7.00
N ALA A 162 -13.82 -19.92 -8.14
CA ALA A 162 -13.49 -19.37 -9.45
C ALA A 162 -13.93 -17.91 -9.59
N ILE A 163 -15.11 -17.55 -9.07
CA ILE A 163 -15.59 -16.16 -9.02
C ILE A 163 -14.64 -15.30 -8.19
N ILE A 164 -14.23 -15.75 -7.00
CA ILE A 164 -13.26 -15.03 -6.16
C ILE A 164 -11.95 -14.85 -6.93
N ARG A 165 -11.37 -15.92 -7.49
CA ARG A 165 -10.13 -15.87 -8.27
C ARG A 165 -10.24 -14.88 -9.41
N PHE A 166 -11.32 -14.94 -10.20
CA PHE A 166 -11.55 -14.04 -11.31
C PHE A 166 -11.49 -12.58 -10.86
N TRP A 167 -12.21 -12.22 -9.81
CA TRP A 167 -12.26 -10.85 -9.32
C TRP A 167 -10.97 -10.37 -8.68
N LEU A 168 -10.29 -11.22 -7.90
CA LEU A 168 -8.98 -10.87 -7.35
C LEU A 168 -7.97 -10.63 -8.49
N LYS A 169 -8.00 -11.44 -9.55
CA LYS A 169 -7.19 -11.22 -10.75
C LYS A 169 -7.49 -9.85 -11.38
N GLN A 170 -8.76 -9.48 -11.52
CA GLN A 170 -9.11 -8.14 -12.02
C GLN A 170 -8.57 -7.03 -11.11
N LEU A 171 -8.61 -7.22 -9.79
CA LEU A 171 -8.11 -6.23 -8.84
C LEU A 171 -6.57 -6.12 -8.83
N PHE A 172 -5.84 -7.22 -9.05
CA PHE A 172 -4.38 -7.18 -9.22
C PHE A 172 -3.97 -6.44 -10.50
N ASP A 173 -4.79 -6.52 -11.54
CA ASP A 173 -4.62 -5.76 -12.78
C ASP A 173 -5.01 -4.26 -12.62
N CYS A 174 -5.41 -3.79 -11.44
CA CYS A 174 -5.74 -2.39 -11.15
C CYS A 174 -4.62 -1.66 -10.37
N ALA A 175 -4.62 -0.33 -10.44
CA ALA A 175 -3.82 0.55 -9.57
C ALA A 175 -4.71 1.34 -8.60
N PHE A 176 -4.22 1.53 -7.38
CA PHE A 176 -4.90 2.22 -6.30
C PHE A 176 -4.02 3.32 -5.71
N GLN A 177 -4.52 4.55 -5.67
CA GLN A 177 -3.80 5.64 -5.00
C GLN A 177 -3.77 5.44 -3.46
N LEU A 178 -4.81 4.82 -2.91
CA LEU A 178 -4.92 4.55 -1.48
C LEU A 178 -5.58 3.20 -1.24
N SER A 179 -4.95 2.32 -0.47
CA SER A 179 -5.64 1.17 0.13
C SER A 179 -5.79 1.41 1.62
N TYR A 180 -6.99 1.20 2.13
CA TYR A 180 -7.32 1.45 3.53
C TYR A 180 -8.04 0.25 4.11
N PHE A 181 -7.41 -0.39 5.09
CA PHE A 181 -7.93 -1.58 5.76
C PHE A 181 -8.14 -1.28 7.24
N GLU A 182 -9.36 -1.51 7.72
CA GLU A 182 -9.76 -1.27 9.12
C GLU A 182 -10.21 -2.60 9.73
N ASN A 183 -9.33 -3.23 10.52
CA ASN A 183 -9.57 -4.53 11.16
C ASN A 183 -9.91 -5.70 10.23
N ILE A 184 -9.83 -5.51 8.91
CA ILE A 184 -10.20 -6.49 7.90
C ILE A 184 -9.18 -6.50 6.79
N ILE A 185 -8.67 -7.68 6.44
CA ILE A 185 -7.73 -7.89 5.34
C ILE A 185 -8.17 -9.07 4.48
N PHE A 186 -7.58 -9.19 3.30
CA PHE A 186 -7.63 -10.44 2.56
C PHE A 186 -6.81 -11.50 3.29
N ASN A 187 -7.33 -12.73 3.35
CA ASN A 187 -6.61 -13.88 3.87
C ASN A 187 -5.48 -14.27 2.89
N PRO A 188 -4.21 -14.15 3.27
CA PRO A 188 -3.10 -14.48 2.40
C PRO A 188 -3.05 -15.96 2.02
N GLU A 189 -3.48 -16.85 2.93
CA GLU A 189 -3.61 -18.29 2.65
C GLU A 189 -4.59 -18.53 1.50
N MET A 190 -5.75 -17.86 1.54
CA MET A 190 -6.75 -17.96 0.47
C MET A 190 -6.21 -17.41 -0.85
N ILE A 191 -5.50 -16.26 -0.85
CA ILE A 191 -4.88 -15.72 -2.08
C ILE A 191 -3.88 -16.74 -2.65
N ASN A 192 -2.99 -17.28 -1.81
CA ASN A 192 -2.01 -18.27 -2.26
C ASN A 192 -2.68 -19.50 -2.84
N LEU A 193 -3.74 -19.99 -2.21
CA LEU A 193 -4.50 -21.15 -2.67
C LEU A 193 -5.25 -20.91 -4.00
N LEU A 194 -5.79 -19.71 -4.22
CA LEU A 194 -6.51 -19.38 -5.46
C LEU A 194 -5.57 -19.24 -6.67
N PHE A 195 -4.32 -18.86 -6.43
CA PHE A 195 -3.34 -18.60 -7.49
C PHE A 195 -2.13 -19.54 -7.41
N ASP A 196 -2.27 -20.67 -6.73
CA ASP A 196 -1.17 -21.60 -6.52
C ASP A 196 -0.62 -22.07 -7.88
N ASN A 197 0.71 -22.11 -8.01
CA ASN A 197 1.46 -22.38 -9.25
C ASN A 197 1.26 -21.40 -10.44
N ASP A 198 0.43 -20.36 -10.31
CA ASP A 198 0.26 -19.39 -11.39
C ASP A 198 1.35 -18.30 -11.34
N GLN A 199 2.49 -18.58 -11.96
CA GLN A 199 3.60 -17.63 -12.10
C GLN A 199 3.26 -16.48 -13.06
N THR A 200 2.18 -16.59 -13.84
CA THR A 200 1.84 -15.63 -14.90
C THR A 200 1.01 -14.45 -14.40
N ILE A 201 0.44 -14.55 -13.20
CA ILE A 201 -0.39 -13.52 -12.58
C ILE A 201 0.41 -12.84 -11.47
N SER A 202 0.53 -11.51 -11.55
CA SER A 202 0.99 -10.73 -10.41
C SER A 202 0.01 -10.92 -9.25
N LYS A 203 0.46 -11.51 -8.14
CA LYS A 203 -0.36 -11.73 -6.94
C LYS A 203 -0.32 -10.52 -6.00
N GLN A 204 -0.16 -9.32 -6.56
CA GLN A 204 0.09 -8.09 -5.82
C GLN A 204 -0.88 -6.98 -6.22
N PHE A 205 -1.44 -6.30 -5.23
CA PHE A 205 -2.15 -5.05 -5.43
C PHE A 205 -1.14 -3.91 -5.65
N ASN A 206 -1.31 -3.15 -6.73
CA ASN A 206 -0.52 -1.96 -7.01
C ASN A 206 -1.08 -0.78 -6.21
N VAL A 207 -0.38 -0.37 -5.14
CA VAL A 207 -0.89 0.63 -4.20
C VAL A 207 0.15 1.72 -3.96
N GLU A 208 -0.23 2.98 -4.17
CA GLU A 208 0.65 4.11 -3.88
C GLU A 208 0.80 4.32 -2.36
N ARG A 209 -0.33 4.32 -1.64
CA ARG A 209 -0.37 4.52 -0.19
C ARG A 209 -1.19 3.42 0.48
N LEU A 210 -0.60 2.73 1.44
CA LEU A 210 -1.27 1.69 2.22
C LEU A 210 -1.44 2.15 3.66
N HIS A 211 -2.69 2.21 4.10
CA HIS A 211 -3.07 2.61 5.44
C HIS A 211 -3.76 1.44 6.13
N LEU A 212 -3.29 1.11 7.31
CA LEU A 212 -3.80 0.01 8.09
C LEU A 212 -4.22 0.51 9.46
N LEU A 213 -5.50 0.40 9.78
CA LEU A 213 -6.07 0.80 11.06
C LEU A 213 -6.49 -0.46 11.82
N TRP A 214 -5.85 -0.75 12.95
CA TRP A 214 -6.10 -1.96 13.73
C TRP A 214 -6.36 -1.73 15.21
N ALA A 215 -7.24 -2.57 15.74
CA ALA A 215 -7.57 -2.63 17.15
C ALA A 215 -6.93 -3.82 17.87
N SER A 216 -6.58 -4.93 17.20
CA SER A 216 -6.05 -6.14 17.85
C SER A 216 -4.76 -6.71 17.20
N ASN A 217 -4.14 -7.66 17.91
CA ASN A 217 -2.77 -8.15 17.69
C ASN A 217 -2.68 -9.25 16.61
N ASN A 218 -3.69 -10.09 16.46
CA ASN A 218 -3.56 -11.32 15.66
C ASN A 218 -3.63 -11.05 14.15
N THR A 219 -4.51 -10.13 13.71
CA THR A 219 -4.67 -9.86 12.28
C THR A 219 -3.51 -9.07 11.71
N ILE A 220 -2.94 -8.16 12.49
CA ILE A 220 -1.77 -7.40 12.08
C ILE A 220 -0.55 -8.30 11.89
N GLU A 221 -0.35 -9.29 12.77
CA GLU A 221 0.74 -10.25 12.63
C GLU A 221 0.60 -11.08 11.34
N ASN A 222 -0.60 -11.62 11.10
CA ASN A 222 -0.90 -12.34 9.86
C ASN A 222 -0.65 -11.45 8.62
N PHE A 223 -1.05 -10.18 8.68
CA PHE A 223 -0.81 -9.23 7.60
C PHE A 223 0.67 -8.95 7.39
N LEU A 224 1.42 -8.67 8.45
CA LEU A 224 2.85 -8.34 8.37
C LEU A 224 3.67 -9.53 7.86
N ASN A 225 3.36 -10.74 8.34
CA ASN A 225 4.05 -11.97 7.94
C ASN A 225 3.73 -12.41 6.51
N SER A 226 2.47 -12.31 6.10
CA SER A 226 2.01 -12.94 4.85
C SER A 226 1.12 -12.08 3.96
N GLY A 227 0.47 -11.05 4.49
CA GLY A 227 -0.35 -10.13 3.70
C GLY A 227 0.46 -9.15 2.87
N LEU A 228 1.53 -8.61 3.43
CA LEU A 228 2.31 -7.53 2.82
C LEU A 228 3.01 -7.95 1.52
N VAL A 229 3.26 -9.24 1.29
CA VAL A 229 3.80 -9.76 0.02
C VAL A 229 2.82 -9.64 -1.14
N HIS A 230 1.53 -9.45 -0.85
CA HIS A 230 0.48 -9.21 -1.83
C HIS A 230 0.26 -7.73 -2.15
N PHE A 231 1.20 -6.85 -1.77
CA PHE A 231 1.13 -5.43 -2.07
C PHE A 231 2.45 -4.94 -2.70
N THR A 232 2.34 -4.30 -3.85
CA THR A 232 3.41 -3.47 -4.42
C THR A 232 3.17 -2.04 -3.93
N LEU A 233 3.99 -1.59 -2.99
CA LEU A 233 3.89 -0.25 -2.40
C LEU A 233 4.87 0.72 -3.07
N TYR A 234 4.37 1.90 -3.45
CA TYR A 234 5.16 2.87 -4.22
C TYR A 234 5.51 4.16 -3.47
N GLN A 235 4.84 4.49 -2.36
CA GLN A 235 5.16 5.74 -1.64
C GLN A 235 5.03 5.62 -0.14
N GLN A 236 3.84 5.32 0.37
CA GLN A 236 3.55 5.48 1.80
C GLN A 236 3.02 4.19 2.42
N PHE A 237 3.53 3.87 3.60
CA PHE A 237 3.02 2.79 4.44
C PHE A 237 2.72 3.32 5.83
N ARG A 238 1.45 3.27 6.24
CA ARG A 238 1.01 3.79 7.54
C ARG A 238 0.28 2.70 8.32
N ILE A 239 0.68 2.52 9.57
CA ILE A 239 -0.01 1.66 10.51
C ILE A 239 -0.47 2.49 11.70
N PHE A 240 -1.76 2.42 11.97
CA PHE A 240 -2.44 3.03 13.10
C PHE A 240 -2.93 1.89 13.98
N ARG A 241 -2.46 1.79 15.22
CA ARG A 241 -2.92 0.73 16.12
C ARG A 241 -3.11 1.23 17.54
N ASN A 242 -4.14 0.74 18.20
CA ASN A 242 -4.27 0.88 19.64
C ASN A 242 -3.52 -0.27 20.33
N GLY A 243 -2.32 0.02 20.85
CA GLY A 243 -1.54 -0.93 21.65
C GLY A 243 -0.17 -1.24 21.05
N GLU A 244 0.58 -2.04 21.79
CA GLU A 244 2.02 -2.25 21.57
C GLU A 244 2.31 -3.36 20.57
N PHE A 245 3.34 -3.17 19.74
CA PHE A 245 3.90 -4.27 18.95
C PHE A 245 4.62 -5.27 19.85
N SER A 246 4.40 -6.57 19.60
CA SER A 246 5.34 -7.58 20.09
C SER A 246 6.71 -7.38 19.42
N GLU A 247 7.79 -7.88 20.04
CA GLU A 247 9.13 -7.81 19.43
C GLU A 247 9.16 -8.41 18.02
N GLN A 248 8.49 -9.55 17.81
CA GLN A 248 8.38 -10.17 16.49
C GLN A 248 7.69 -9.26 15.46
N GLN A 249 6.62 -8.58 15.85
CA GLN A 249 5.94 -7.63 14.97
C GLN A 249 6.85 -6.43 14.67
N PHE A 250 7.55 -5.92 15.69
CA PHE A 250 8.50 -4.82 15.49
C PHE A 250 9.65 -5.23 14.59
N ASP A 251 10.18 -6.45 14.68
CA ASP A 251 11.24 -6.94 13.79
C ASP A 251 10.80 -6.90 12.32
N ILE A 252 9.55 -7.24 12.01
CA ILE A 252 9.01 -7.13 10.66
C ILE A 252 8.94 -5.66 10.21
N LEU A 253 8.46 -4.76 11.07
CA LEU A 253 8.37 -3.34 10.76
C LEU A 253 9.73 -2.67 10.62
N PHE A 254 10.67 -3.06 11.47
CA PHE A 254 12.05 -2.65 11.40
C PHE A 254 12.70 -3.13 10.11
N ASN A 255 12.41 -4.36 9.67
CA ASN A 255 12.83 -4.86 8.37
C ASN A 255 12.19 -4.06 7.21
N ILE A 256 10.94 -3.60 7.35
CA ILE A 256 10.32 -2.68 6.38
C ILE A 256 11.05 -1.34 6.32
N ILE A 257 11.46 -0.79 7.46
CA ILE A 257 12.24 0.45 7.52
C ILE A 257 13.62 0.29 6.86
N THR A 258 14.30 -0.83 7.11
CA THR A 258 15.75 -0.96 6.86
C THR A 258 16.11 -1.70 5.57
N ASN A 259 15.29 -2.65 5.13
CA ASN A 259 15.66 -3.60 4.07
C ASN A 259 14.69 -3.63 2.89
N ARG A 260 13.61 -2.85 2.89
CA ARG A 260 12.72 -2.79 1.72
C ARG A 260 13.39 -1.95 0.61
N PRO A 261 13.38 -2.42 -0.66
CA PRO A 261 13.94 -1.67 -1.77
C PRO A 261 13.29 -0.29 -1.90
N ASN A 262 14.03 0.68 -2.47
CA ASN A 262 13.82 2.14 -2.62
C ASN A 262 12.43 2.66 -3.06
N ARG A 263 11.39 1.83 -3.09
CA ARG A 263 10.02 2.18 -3.45
C ARG A 263 9.25 2.83 -2.30
N LEU A 264 9.57 2.55 -1.04
CA LEU A 264 8.91 3.24 0.08
C LEU A 264 9.64 4.56 0.37
N LEU A 265 8.92 5.66 0.20
CA LEU A 265 9.42 7.01 0.49
C LEU A 265 9.11 7.42 1.93
N TYR A 266 8.03 6.88 2.50
CA TYR A 266 7.50 7.26 3.79
C TYR A 266 6.91 6.08 4.54
N VAL A 267 7.28 5.95 5.82
CA VAL A 267 6.68 5.00 6.76
C VAL A 267 6.19 5.74 8.00
N GLU A 268 4.99 5.43 8.45
CA GLU A 268 4.39 5.98 9.68
C GLU A 268 3.86 4.87 10.56
N PHE A 269 4.25 4.91 11.83
CA PHE A 269 3.76 3.99 12.86
C PHE A 269 3.18 4.79 14.01
N GLU A 270 1.86 4.73 14.18
CA GLU A 270 1.13 5.52 15.15
C GLU A 270 0.68 4.71 16.36
N TYR A 271 1.09 5.14 17.56
CA TYR A 271 0.75 4.59 18.88
C TYR A 271 1.27 3.18 19.19
N CYS A 272 2.33 2.74 18.54
CA CYS A 272 2.73 1.33 18.60
C CYS A 272 4.15 1.06 19.11
N ILE A 273 4.92 2.10 19.42
CA ILE A 273 6.38 2.00 19.53
C ILE A 273 6.84 2.44 20.90
N PHE A 274 7.66 1.61 21.53
CA PHE A 274 8.35 1.92 22.77
C PHE A 274 9.65 2.71 22.52
N PRO A 275 10.17 3.43 23.54
CA PRO A 275 11.50 4.02 23.46
C PRO A 275 12.60 3.04 23.03
N ILE A 276 12.50 1.75 23.40
CA ILE A 276 13.47 0.72 22.99
C ILE A 276 13.49 0.50 21.48
N HIS A 277 12.32 0.47 20.83
CA HIS A 277 12.18 0.33 19.39
C HIS A 277 12.74 1.55 18.64
N PHE A 278 12.53 2.75 19.16
CA PHE A 278 13.18 3.96 18.64
C PHE A 278 14.70 3.86 18.71
N ASN A 279 15.24 3.44 19.86
CA ASN A 279 16.68 3.27 20.04
C ASN A 279 17.25 2.27 19.03
N ARG A 280 16.54 1.16 18.74
CA ARG A 280 16.94 0.20 17.69
C ARG A 280 17.00 0.84 16.30
N VAL A 281 16.04 1.71 15.94
CA VAL A 281 16.09 2.48 14.68
C VAL A 281 17.32 3.40 14.66
N ILE A 282 17.55 4.17 15.72
CA ILE A 282 18.68 5.09 15.82
C ILE A 282 20.03 4.36 15.78
N GLU A 283 20.16 3.25 16.50
CA GLU A 283 21.37 2.42 16.51
C GLU A 283 21.67 1.93 15.09
N HIS A 284 20.67 1.44 14.36
CA HIS A 284 20.85 1.03 12.97
C HIS A 284 21.30 2.19 12.07
N LEU A 285 20.71 3.38 12.22
CA LEU A 285 21.09 4.55 11.42
C LEU A 285 22.53 5.01 11.69
N THR A 286 23.06 4.78 12.89
CA THR A 286 24.43 5.19 13.27
C THR A 286 25.48 4.11 13.00
N THR A 287 25.10 2.83 12.97
CA THR A 287 26.03 1.69 12.90
C THR A 287 25.97 0.90 11.60
N SER A 288 24.92 1.05 10.78
CA SER A 288 24.83 0.33 9.50
C SER A 288 25.86 0.85 8.50
N THR A 289 26.45 -0.08 7.75
CA THR A 289 27.35 0.20 6.60
C THR A 289 26.59 0.49 5.31
N ASP A 290 25.37 -0.06 5.17
CA ASP A 290 24.49 0.14 4.03
C ASP A 290 23.20 0.84 4.48
N LEU A 291 23.15 2.15 4.26
CA LEU A 291 21.95 2.97 4.47
C LEU A 291 21.21 3.25 3.17
N SER A 292 21.58 2.63 2.05
CA SER A 292 20.93 2.88 0.75
C SER A 292 19.48 2.39 0.72
N LYS A 293 19.16 1.38 1.53
CA LYS A 293 17.84 0.71 1.60
C LYS A 293 16.92 1.27 2.69
N VAL A 294 17.42 2.17 3.53
CA VAL A 294 16.62 2.76 4.61
C VAL A 294 15.59 3.71 4.00
N VAL A 295 14.34 3.60 4.48
CA VAL A 295 13.25 4.49 4.08
C VAL A 295 13.63 5.95 4.34
N PRO A 296 13.49 6.87 3.34
CA PRO A 296 13.94 8.25 3.47
C PRO A 296 13.25 9.06 4.58
N GLU A 297 11.98 8.80 4.86
CA GLU A 297 11.21 9.50 5.87
C GLU A 297 10.42 8.51 6.75
N ILE A 298 10.65 8.57 8.05
CA ILE A 298 10.08 7.68 9.06
C ILE A 298 9.39 8.54 10.12
N THR A 299 8.14 8.26 10.40
CA THR A 299 7.39 8.87 11.49
C THR A 299 7.03 7.82 12.52
N LEU A 300 7.37 8.08 13.78
CA LEU A 300 7.08 7.23 14.92
C LEU A 300 6.28 8.06 15.92
N ILE A 301 5.11 7.58 16.32
CA ILE A 301 4.25 8.25 17.31
C ILE A 301 4.12 7.36 18.54
N PHE A 302 4.53 7.88 19.69
CA PHE A 302 4.61 7.17 20.97
C PHE A 302 3.48 7.63 21.90
N ARG A 303 2.98 6.72 22.73
CA ARG A 303 2.23 7.08 23.94
C ARG A 303 3.21 7.22 25.11
N ALA A 304 4.11 8.19 25.03
CA ALA A 304 5.11 8.47 26.06
C ALA A 304 5.17 9.98 26.32
N ASP A 305 5.52 10.33 27.55
CA ASP A 305 5.85 11.72 27.91
C ASP A 305 7.20 12.10 27.25
N LEU A 306 7.31 13.34 26.79
CA LEU A 306 8.57 13.90 26.27
C LEU A 306 9.72 13.75 27.27
N LYS A 307 9.43 13.72 28.58
CA LYS A 307 10.43 13.52 29.64
C LYS A 307 11.14 12.17 29.57
N GLU A 308 10.50 11.15 29.00
CA GLU A 308 11.10 9.82 28.85
C GLU A 308 11.99 9.72 27.61
N PHE A 309 11.88 10.69 26.69
CA PHE A 309 12.68 10.73 25.48
C PHE A 309 14.12 11.12 25.80
N LYS A 310 15.03 10.17 25.63
CA LYS A 310 16.48 10.42 25.70
C LYS A 310 16.98 10.75 24.29
N VAL A 311 17.64 11.89 24.17
CA VAL A 311 18.29 12.28 22.91
C VAL A 311 19.37 11.23 22.57
N PRO A 312 19.38 10.69 21.35
CA PRO A 312 20.42 9.79 20.87
C PRO A 312 21.83 10.31 21.14
N GLN A 313 22.73 9.42 21.57
CA GLN A 313 24.14 9.77 21.72
C GLN A 313 24.72 10.18 20.35
N GLY A 314 25.43 11.30 20.33
CA GLY A 314 26.05 11.84 19.10
C GLY A 314 25.10 12.63 18.21
N ALA A 315 23.83 12.81 18.58
CA ALA A 315 22.96 13.77 17.94
C ALA A 315 23.22 15.19 18.45
N GLU A 316 23.25 16.14 17.51
CA GLU A 316 23.49 17.54 17.80
C GLU A 316 22.16 18.31 17.73
N LYS A 317 21.84 19.04 18.80
CA LYS A 317 20.65 19.89 18.86
C LYS A 317 20.87 21.11 17.97
N VAL A 318 19.95 21.35 17.04
CA VAL A 318 20.07 22.44 16.06
C VAL A 318 19.12 23.58 16.37
N GLU A 319 17.87 23.26 16.69
CA GLU A 319 16.81 24.27 16.71
C GLU A 319 15.69 23.88 17.68
N ILE A 320 15.09 24.89 18.30
CA ILE A 320 13.85 24.78 19.07
C ILE A 320 12.83 25.69 18.40
N SER A 321 11.72 25.13 17.92
CA SER A 321 10.63 25.89 17.29
C SER A 321 9.31 25.57 17.98
N GLY A 322 8.93 26.39 18.96
CA GLY A 322 7.71 26.18 19.74
C GLY A 322 7.76 24.88 20.54
N ARG A 323 6.96 23.88 20.14
CA ARG A 323 6.91 22.55 20.80
C ARG A 323 7.74 21.48 20.09
N SER A 324 8.48 21.83 19.04
CA SER A 324 9.41 20.92 18.39
C SER A 324 10.85 21.22 18.77
N THR A 325 11.64 20.16 18.96
CA THR A 325 13.10 20.21 19.02
C THR A 325 13.67 19.40 17.87
N LYS A 326 14.54 20.03 17.09
CA LYS A 326 15.18 19.41 15.93
C LYS A 326 16.63 19.07 16.23
N PHE A 327 17.02 17.89 15.80
CA PHE A 327 18.35 17.35 15.96
C PHE A 327 18.89 16.84 14.63
N ILE A 328 20.23 16.74 14.53
CA ILE A 328 20.92 16.09 13.42
C ILE A 328 21.70 14.90 13.96
N LEU A 329 21.53 13.76 13.29
CA LEU A 329 22.26 12.52 13.51
C LEU A 329 23.19 12.27 12.32
N VAL A 330 24.45 11.96 12.59
CA VAL A 330 25.46 11.66 11.56
C VAL A 330 25.91 10.21 11.74
N ASN A 331 25.99 9.44 10.66
CA ASN A 331 26.63 8.12 10.69
C ASN A 331 28.16 8.31 10.72
N LYS A 332 28.70 8.66 11.89
CA LYS A 332 30.12 8.98 12.07
C LYS A 332 31.04 7.78 11.80
N LYS A 333 30.54 6.56 11.98
CA LYS A 333 31.36 5.33 11.95
C LYS A 333 31.65 4.83 10.53
N HIS A 334 30.64 4.85 9.66
CA HIS A 334 30.74 4.19 8.35
C HIS A 334 30.48 5.13 7.18
N ASN A 335 29.66 6.18 7.34
CA ASN A 335 29.39 7.13 6.26
C ASN A 335 29.04 8.54 6.78
N PRO A 336 30.05 9.38 7.11
CA PRO A 336 29.83 10.72 7.66
C PRO A 336 29.07 11.69 6.74
N ALA A 337 28.97 11.39 5.43
CA ALA A 337 28.18 12.18 4.49
C ALA A 337 26.67 11.97 4.70
N VAL A 338 26.26 10.79 5.17
CA VAL A 338 24.85 10.49 5.41
C VAL A 338 24.39 11.07 6.75
N LYS A 339 23.46 12.02 6.65
CA LYS A 339 22.86 12.72 7.79
C LYS A 339 21.35 12.48 7.83
N PHE A 340 20.83 12.40 9.05
CA PHE A 340 19.39 12.36 9.30
C PHE A 340 19.01 13.53 10.18
N SER A 341 17.96 14.27 9.81
CA SER A 341 17.30 15.17 10.73
C SER A 341 16.23 14.40 11.49
N PHE A 342 16.13 14.60 12.80
CA PHE A 342 14.97 14.12 13.55
C PHE A 342 14.31 15.27 14.31
N ASP A 343 13.02 15.42 14.07
CA ASP A 343 12.15 16.40 14.71
C ASP A 343 11.33 15.69 15.78
N VAL A 344 11.42 16.16 17.02
CA VAL A 344 10.73 15.62 18.17
C VAL A 344 9.74 16.67 18.66
N SER A 345 8.45 16.35 18.66
CA SER A 345 7.40 17.28 19.10
C SER A 345 6.33 16.57 19.93
N GLU A 346 5.66 17.33 20.79
CA GLU A 346 4.45 16.86 21.46
C GLU A 346 3.27 16.86 20.47
N SER A 347 2.65 15.70 20.31
CA SER A 347 1.38 15.56 19.60
C SER A 347 0.20 15.57 20.58
N ARG A 348 -0.82 16.37 20.26
CA ARG A 348 -2.13 16.33 20.93
C ARG A 348 -3.15 15.65 20.03
N SER A 349 -2.85 14.44 19.59
CA SER A 349 -3.79 13.63 18.81
C SER A 349 -4.76 12.90 19.76
N TYR A 350 -6.06 13.00 19.47
CA TYR A 350 -7.14 12.24 20.13
C TYR A 350 -7.26 12.39 21.66
N GLY A 351 -6.87 13.55 22.20
CA GLY A 351 -7.03 13.84 23.63
C GLY A 351 -5.97 13.20 24.55
N SER A 352 -5.02 12.47 23.98
CA SER A 352 -3.82 11.99 24.68
C SER A 352 -2.60 12.79 24.24
N SER A 353 -1.73 13.18 25.18
CA SER A 353 -0.38 13.64 24.85
C SER A 353 0.43 12.45 24.34
N GLY A 354 0.99 12.58 23.14
CA GLY A 354 1.93 11.61 22.58
C GLY A 354 3.20 12.31 22.13
N LEU A 355 4.27 11.54 21.94
CA LEU A 355 5.49 12.03 21.32
C LEU A 355 5.44 11.75 19.83
N TYR A 356 5.75 12.73 19.01
CA TYR A 356 5.89 12.61 17.56
C TYR A 356 7.35 12.75 17.19
N VAL A 357 7.94 11.71 16.61
CA VAL A 357 9.31 11.72 16.12
C VAL A 357 9.33 11.49 14.62
N LYS A 358 9.80 12.50 13.88
CA LYS A 358 9.97 12.44 12.43
C LYS A 358 11.44 12.40 12.08
N ILE A 359 11.90 11.27 11.55
CA ILE A 359 13.26 11.07 11.07
C ILE A 359 13.25 11.23 9.55
N LYS A 360 14.16 12.04 9.01
CA LYS A 360 14.28 12.29 7.57
C LYS A 360 15.73 12.27 7.15
N ARG A 361 16.05 11.46 6.15
CA ARG A 361 17.34 11.47 5.48
C ARG A 361 17.53 12.81 4.76
N MET A 362 18.64 13.47 5.04
CA MET A 362 18.98 14.73 4.39
C MET A 362 19.52 14.43 2.99
N LYS A 363 19.16 15.27 2.01
CA LYS A 363 19.79 15.24 0.69
C LYS A 363 21.17 15.90 0.82
N GLU A 364 22.17 15.28 0.21
CA GLU A 364 23.51 15.85 0.06
C GLU A 364 23.50 17.12 -0.79
#